data_AF-A0A850CAC1-F1
#
_entry.id   AF-A0A850CAC1-F1
#
_cell.length_a   1.000
_cell.length_b   1.000
_cell.length_c   1.000
_cell.angle_alpha   90.00
_cell.angle_beta   90.00
_cell.angle_gamma   90.00
#
_symmetry.space_group_name_H-M   'P 1'
#
loop_
_entity.id
_entity.type
_entity.pdbx_description
1 polymer ?
#
loop_
_entity_poly.entity_id
_entity_poly.type
_entity_poly.pdbx_seq_one_letter_code
_entity_poly.pdbx_strand_id
1 'polypeptide(L)'
;IGSGTTATLHAINVVSSGSLRIVKEVTGDGADAYGAGPFTVSLACTFDTGEGVLDVTVPGGPTREFDVDDPALYEGLPTGSVCTATETETGGAAEVTVAGDDPVAIPRRDTAELTIVNRFDLGGLAVAKRLDGEGAAGHEDDVFTVDLACTLAGSAVDIPGGPERTVTGEGTAAYTGLPAGAECTLTEIDDGGADRTALSVNGAEGGAFTVAACDTATCDAAEVVNAWDGAVLSVTGADLRSAAAAALVFLIAGAGLLLAARRRA
;
A
#
# COMPACT_ATOMS: atom_id res chain seq x y z
N ILE A 1 48.87 13.73 -62.34
CA ILE A 1 47.65 14.43 -61.85
C ILE A 1 47.68 15.82 -62.45
N GLY A 2 46.85 16.05 -63.46
CA GLY A 2 46.79 17.23 -64.31
C GLY A 2 45.63 17.10 -65.30
N SER A 3 45.12 18.24 -65.76
CA SER A 3 43.99 18.47 -66.69
C SER A 3 42.57 18.18 -66.17
N GLY A 4 42.00 19.10 -65.40
CA GLY A 4 40.59 19.51 -65.48
C GLY A 4 39.49 18.43 -65.43
N THR A 5 39.81 17.22 -64.99
CA THR A 5 38.85 16.12 -64.86
C THR A 5 38.43 16.04 -63.41
N THR A 6 37.21 16.44 -63.11
CA THR A 6 36.57 16.18 -61.83
C THR A 6 36.25 14.68 -61.75
N ALA A 7 36.87 13.98 -60.80
CA ALA A 7 36.49 12.63 -60.44
C ALA A 7 35.34 12.71 -59.44
N THR A 8 34.16 12.19 -59.81
CA THR A 8 33.02 12.13 -58.90
C THR A 8 33.22 10.96 -57.94
N LEU A 9 33.54 11.26 -56.68
CA LEU A 9 33.64 10.26 -55.63
C LEU A 9 32.23 9.93 -55.11
N HIS A 10 31.79 8.68 -55.24
CA HIS A 10 30.60 8.21 -54.53
C HIS A 10 31.05 7.62 -53.19
N ALA A 11 30.88 8.39 -52.12
CA ALA A 11 31.02 7.88 -50.76
C ALA A 11 29.64 7.39 -50.30
N ILE A 12 29.55 6.10 -49.95
CA ILE A 12 28.39 5.53 -49.28
C ILE A 12 28.80 5.35 -47.82
N ASN A 13 28.22 6.14 -46.92
CA ASN A 13 28.38 5.91 -45.49
C ASN A 13 27.39 4.82 -45.08
N VAL A 14 27.89 3.58 -44.91
CA VAL A 14 27.10 2.50 -44.33
C VAL A 14 27.26 2.61 -42.81
N VAL A 15 26.28 3.23 -42.16
CA VAL A 15 26.16 3.15 -40.70
C VAL A 15 25.86 1.69 -40.38
N SER A 16 26.80 1.01 -39.72
CA SER A 16 26.50 -0.31 -39.18
C SER A 16 25.54 -0.17 -38.01
N SER A 17 24.63 -1.13 -37.87
CA SER A 17 23.79 -1.26 -36.70
C SER A 17 24.26 -2.39 -35.79
N GLY A 18 23.87 -2.31 -34.52
CA GLY A 18 23.84 -3.41 -33.57
C GLY A 18 22.47 -3.52 -32.93
N SER A 19 22.41 -4.34 -31.89
CA SER A 19 21.20 -4.57 -31.11
C SER A 19 21.49 -4.48 -29.61
N LEU A 20 20.43 -4.28 -28.83
CA LEU A 20 20.43 -4.40 -27.37
C LEU A 20 19.31 -5.35 -26.96
N ARG A 21 19.65 -6.38 -26.19
CA ARG A 21 18.71 -7.28 -25.53
C ARG A 21 18.61 -6.89 -24.05
N ILE A 22 17.40 -6.76 -23.54
CA ILE A 22 17.14 -6.49 -22.13
C ILE A 22 16.45 -7.73 -21.55
N VAL A 23 17.15 -8.42 -20.65
CA VAL A 23 16.65 -9.59 -19.95
C VAL A 23 16.05 -9.19 -18.63
N LYS A 24 15.06 -9.96 -18.17
CA LYS A 24 14.44 -9.78 -16.88
C LYS A 24 14.95 -10.81 -15.87
N GLU A 25 15.28 -10.34 -14.68
CA GLU A 25 15.46 -11.18 -13.51
C GLU A 25 14.51 -10.71 -12.40
N VAL A 26 13.94 -11.66 -11.67
CA VAL A 26 13.03 -11.42 -10.56
C VAL A 26 13.57 -12.16 -9.35
N THR A 27 13.66 -11.47 -8.22
CA THR A 27 14.26 -11.95 -6.97
C THR A 27 13.40 -11.56 -5.77
N GLY A 28 13.78 -12.04 -4.58
CA GLY A 28 13.08 -11.78 -3.32
C GLY A 28 11.99 -12.81 -3.02
N ASP A 29 11.56 -12.85 -1.76
CA ASP A 29 10.62 -13.86 -1.27
C ASP A 29 9.23 -13.75 -1.91
N GLY A 30 8.89 -12.56 -2.45
CA GLY A 30 7.65 -12.30 -3.15
C GLY A 30 7.70 -12.58 -4.66
N ALA A 31 8.84 -13.03 -5.21
CA ALA A 31 9.04 -13.21 -6.64
C ALA A 31 7.98 -14.12 -7.29
N ASP A 32 7.72 -15.29 -6.70
CA ASP A 32 6.78 -16.27 -7.26
C ASP A 32 5.33 -15.78 -7.23
N ALA A 33 4.98 -14.96 -6.24
CA ALA A 33 3.61 -14.48 -6.03
C ALA A 33 3.30 -13.20 -6.81
N TYR A 34 4.27 -12.28 -6.92
CA TYR A 34 4.04 -10.92 -7.40
C TYR A 34 4.93 -10.51 -8.59
N GLY A 35 5.92 -11.33 -8.95
CA GLY A 35 6.92 -11.01 -9.96
C GLY A 35 6.64 -11.54 -11.38
N ALA A 36 5.40 -11.94 -11.69
CA ALA A 36 5.07 -12.55 -12.99
C ALA A 36 5.10 -11.57 -14.18
N GLY A 37 5.02 -10.26 -13.93
CA GLY A 37 4.91 -9.25 -14.99
C GLY A 37 3.52 -9.18 -15.65
N PRO A 38 3.41 -8.57 -16.85
CA PRO A 38 4.49 -8.01 -17.66
C PRO A 38 5.14 -6.78 -17.02
N PHE A 39 6.36 -6.47 -17.43
CA PHE A 39 7.08 -5.25 -17.09
C PHE A 39 7.24 -4.37 -18.33
N THR A 40 7.49 -3.07 -18.12
CA THR A 40 7.69 -2.13 -19.24
C THR A 40 9.04 -1.44 -19.11
N VAL A 41 9.86 -1.53 -20.15
CA VAL A 41 11.15 -0.83 -20.27
C VAL A 41 11.10 0.23 -21.36
N SER A 42 11.75 1.37 -21.11
CA SER A 42 11.96 2.46 -22.05
C SER A 42 13.45 2.64 -22.31
N LEU A 43 13.82 2.81 -23.58
CA LEU A 43 15.19 3.00 -24.02
C LEU A 43 15.43 4.42 -24.54
N ALA A 44 16.45 5.09 -24.02
CA ALA A 44 16.94 6.36 -24.53
C ALA A 44 18.37 6.19 -25.04
N CYS A 45 18.63 6.52 -26.30
CA CYS A 45 19.94 6.37 -26.92
C CYS A 45 20.47 7.71 -27.41
N THR A 46 21.76 7.96 -27.21
CA THR A 46 22.46 9.11 -27.75
C THR A 46 23.64 8.67 -28.60
N PHE A 47 24.09 9.54 -29.51
CA PHE A 47 25.25 9.29 -30.36
C PHE A 47 26.14 10.54 -30.41
N ASP A 48 27.41 10.39 -30.05
CA ASP A 48 28.40 11.46 -30.16
C ASP A 48 29.00 11.47 -31.57
N THR A 49 28.80 12.56 -32.30
CA THR A 49 29.35 12.75 -33.66
C THR A 49 30.77 13.31 -33.65
N GLY A 50 31.31 13.68 -32.49
CA GLY A 50 32.53 14.47 -32.33
C GLY A 50 32.31 15.98 -32.50
N GLU A 51 31.15 16.40 -33.00
CA GLU A 51 30.73 17.81 -33.09
C GLU A 51 29.57 18.13 -32.14
N GLY A 52 28.98 17.10 -31.52
CA GLY A 52 27.88 17.19 -30.57
C GLY A 52 27.22 15.83 -30.32
N VAL A 53 26.32 15.80 -29.34
CA VAL A 53 25.54 14.61 -29.00
C VAL A 53 24.15 14.73 -29.62
N LEU A 54 23.71 13.69 -30.33
CA LEU A 54 22.39 13.60 -30.95
C LEU A 54 21.55 12.53 -30.29
N ASP A 55 20.26 12.80 -30.13
CA ASP A 55 19.28 11.78 -29.75
C ASP A 55 19.05 10.82 -30.91
N VAL A 56 19.10 9.53 -30.60
CA VAL A 56 18.89 8.45 -31.56
C VAL A 56 17.42 8.02 -31.49
N THR A 57 16.76 8.04 -32.65
CA THR A 57 15.41 7.49 -32.75
C THR A 57 15.47 5.96 -32.66
N VAL A 58 14.81 5.39 -31.64
CA VAL A 58 14.74 3.94 -31.45
C VAL A 58 13.77 3.31 -32.47
N PRO A 59 14.21 2.38 -33.33
CA PRO A 59 13.34 1.69 -34.26
C PRO A 59 12.20 0.95 -33.55
N GLY A 60 10.97 1.11 -34.05
CA GLY A 60 9.76 0.57 -33.40
C GLY A 60 9.36 1.28 -32.11
N GLY A 61 9.99 2.40 -31.74
CA GLY A 61 9.72 3.16 -30.53
C GLY A 61 10.57 2.73 -29.32
N PRO A 62 10.68 3.59 -28.29
CA PRO A 62 11.56 3.38 -27.14
C PRO A 62 11.02 2.35 -26.13
N THR A 63 9.71 2.13 -26.10
CA THR A 63 9.04 1.32 -25.07
C THR A 63 8.81 -0.12 -25.54
N ARG A 64 9.05 -1.08 -24.65
CA ARG A 64 8.77 -2.50 -24.83
C ARG A 64 8.19 -3.08 -23.54
N GLU A 65 7.16 -3.89 -23.68
CA GLU A 65 6.80 -4.86 -22.63
C GLU A 65 7.77 -6.04 -22.70
N PHE A 66 8.12 -6.61 -21.55
CA PHE A 66 9.01 -7.77 -21.44
C PHE A 66 8.78 -8.49 -20.10
N ASP A 67 9.21 -9.75 -20.04
CA ASP A 67 9.20 -10.56 -18.83
C ASP A 67 10.38 -11.55 -18.80
N VAL A 68 10.37 -12.49 -17.86
CA VAL A 68 11.43 -13.49 -17.66
C VAL A 68 11.57 -14.46 -18.83
N ASP A 69 10.47 -14.73 -19.55
CA ASP A 69 10.41 -15.67 -20.66
C ASP A 69 10.50 -14.95 -22.03
N ASP A 70 10.12 -13.67 -22.10
CA ASP A 70 10.18 -12.83 -23.31
C ASP A 70 11.00 -11.54 -23.10
N PRO A 71 12.32 -11.57 -23.35
CA PRO A 71 13.19 -10.41 -23.22
C PRO A 71 12.96 -9.34 -24.29
N ALA A 72 13.03 -8.06 -23.90
CA ALA A 72 12.91 -6.94 -24.83
C ALA A 72 14.13 -6.88 -25.79
N LEU A 73 13.86 -6.86 -27.09
CA LEU A 73 14.88 -6.73 -28.13
C LEU A 73 14.75 -5.40 -28.88
N TYR A 74 15.85 -4.66 -28.94
CA TYR A 74 16.00 -3.44 -29.74
C TYR A 74 17.01 -3.69 -30.85
N GLU A 75 16.55 -3.64 -32.10
CA GLU A 75 17.38 -3.89 -33.28
C GLU A 75 17.57 -2.62 -34.11
N GLY A 76 18.62 -2.62 -34.94
CA GLY A 76 18.83 -1.53 -35.89
C GLY A 76 19.35 -0.23 -35.26
N LEU A 77 19.86 -0.30 -34.03
CA LEU A 77 20.48 0.83 -33.35
C LEU A 77 21.83 1.15 -33.97
N PRO A 78 22.20 2.43 -34.20
CA PRO A 78 23.51 2.78 -34.73
C PRO A 78 24.63 2.25 -33.84
N THR A 79 25.64 1.62 -34.44
CA THR A 79 26.84 1.20 -33.72
C THR A 79 27.49 2.40 -33.04
N GLY A 80 27.87 2.26 -31.77
CA GLY A 80 28.50 3.31 -30.97
C GLY A 80 27.52 4.26 -30.29
N SER A 81 26.21 4.11 -30.52
CA SER A 81 25.21 4.78 -29.67
C SER A 81 25.34 4.31 -28.23
N VAL A 82 25.16 5.23 -27.29
CA VAL A 82 25.18 4.96 -25.85
C VAL A 82 23.74 5.05 -25.37
N CYS A 83 23.22 3.94 -24.85
CA CYS A 83 21.81 3.77 -24.51
C CYS A 83 21.60 3.52 -23.01
N THR A 84 20.62 4.20 -22.43
CA THR A 84 20.14 3.98 -21.06
C THR A 84 18.82 3.23 -21.09
N ALA A 85 18.71 2.16 -20.32
CA ALA A 85 17.47 1.43 -20.11
C ALA A 85 16.81 1.81 -18.78
N THR A 86 15.53 2.17 -18.83
CA THR A 86 14.74 2.50 -17.64
C THR A 86 13.47 1.66 -17.60
N GLU A 87 13.29 0.85 -16.56
CA GLU A 87 11.99 0.21 -16.32
C GLU A 87 10.98 1.24 -15.81
N THR A 88 9.89 1.42 -16.54
CA THR A 88 8.84 2.40 -16.23
C THR A 88 7.62 1.79 -15.55
N GLU A 89 7.40 0.48 -15.70
CA GLU A 89 6.37 -0.26 -14.97
C GLU A 89 7.02 -1.49 -14.33
N THR A 90 7.17 -1.43 -13.00
CA THR A 90 7.99 -2.38 -12.23
C THR A 90 7.17 -3.52 -11.63
N GLY A 91 5.85 -3.52 -11.82
CA GLY A 91 4.93 -4.48 -11.21
C GLY A 91 4.83 -4.38 -9.68
N GLY A 92 5.32 -3.29 -9.07
CA GLY A 92 5.35 -3.14 -7.61
C GLY A 92 6.59 -3.74 -6.94
N ALA A 93 7.68 -3.90 -7.68
CA ALA A 93 8.96 -4.29 -7.12
C ALA A 93 9.42 -3.31 -6.02
N ALA A 94 9.95 -3.85 -4.92
CA ALA A 94 10.52 -3.08 -3.82
C ALA A 94 11.85 -2.41 -4.22
N GLU A 95 12.59 -3.02 -5.15
CA GLU A 95 13.79 -2.44 -5.75
C GLU A 95 13.91 -2.85 -7.22
N VAL A 96 14.44 -1.94 -8.03
CA VAL A 96 14.79 -2.17 -9.43
C VAL A 96 16.25 -1.79 -9.63
N THR A 97 17.04 -2.68 -10.19
CA THR A 97 18.43 -2.42 -10.57
C THR A 97 18.69 -2.86 -12.00
N VAL A 98 19.62 -2.18 -12.67
CA VAL A 98 20.09 -2.57 -14.00
C VAL A 98 21.51 -3.11 -13.84
N ALA A 99 21.68 -4.41 -14.10
CA ALA A 99 22.96 -5.08 -14.12
C ALA A 99 23.57 -5.05 -15.53
N GLY A 100 24.87 -4.75 -15.59
CA GLY A 100 25.61 -4.52 -16.83
C GLY A 100 26.21 -3.13 -16.89
N ASP A 101 26.79 -2.78 -18.03
CA ASP A 101 27.34 -1.44 -18.27
C ASP A 101 26.21 -0.50 -18.72
N ASP A 102 25.33 -0.05 -17.81
CA ASP A 102 24.32 0.97 -18.12
C ASP A 102 24.86 2.38 -17.77
N PRO A 103 24.92 3.34 -18.71
CA PRO A 103 24.48 3.24 -20.10
C PRO A 103 25.42 2.42 -21.00
N VAL A 104 24.84 1.65 -21.92
CA VAL A 104 25.54 0.65 -22.74
C VAL A 104 25.86 1.14 -24.14
N ALA A 105 27.07 0.87 -24.61
CA ALA A 105 27.47 1.16 -25.99
C ALA A 105 27.00 0.06 -26.95
N ILE A 106 26.31 0.43 -28.02
CA ILE A 106 25.79 -0.51 -29.01
C ILE A 106 26.94 -1.06 -29.88
N PRO A 107 27.15 -2.39 -29.90
CA PRO A 107 28.24 -2.98 -30.64
C PRO A 107 27.98 -3.01 -32.15
N ARG A 108 28.99 -3.41 -32.92
CA ARG A 108 28.89 -3.47 -34.38
C ARG A 108 28.42 -4.84 -34.85
N ARG A 109 27.21 -4.92 -35.43
CA ARG A 109 26.63 -6.17 -35.96
C ARG A 109 26.61 -7.30 -34.93
N ASP A 110 26.39 -6.93 -33.68
CA ASP A 110 26.33 -7.81 -32.53
C ASP A 110 25.26 -7.28 -31.57
N THR A 111 25.03 -7.99 -30.48
CA THR A 111 24.02 -7.67 -29.49
C THR A 111 24.68 -7.42 -28.13
N ALA A 112 24.48 -6.22 -27.57
CA ALA A 112 24.75 -5.97 -26.16
C ALA A 112 23.60 -6.52 -25.30
N GLU A 113 23.86 -6.76 -24.02
CA GLU A 113 22.85 -7.25 -23.08
C GLU A 113 22.89 -6.45 -21.79
N LEU A 114 21.70 -6.11 -21.28
CA LEU A 114 21.49 -5.59 -19.93
C LEU A 114 20.46 -6.48 -19.22
N THR A 115 20.59 -6.64 -17.91
CA THR A 115 19.60 -7.36 -17.10
C THR A 115 18.92 -6.39 -16.15
N ILE A 116 17.60 -6.30 -16.18
CA ILE A 116 16.83 -5.54 -15.20
C ILE A 116 16.37 -6.51 -14.12
N VAL A 117 16.87 -6.31 -12.90
CA VAL A 117 16.57 -7.14 -11.73
C VAL A 117 15.53 -6.42 -10.87
N ASN A 118 14.38 -7.06 -10.67
CA ASN A 118 13.37 -6.61 -9.71
C ASN A 118 13.39 -7.48 -8.47
N ARG A 119 13.46 -6.85 -7.30
CA ARG A 119 13.26 -7.53 -6.02
C ARG A 119 11.85 -7.29 -5.53
N PHE A 120 11.15 -8.37 -5.19
CA PHE A 120 9.84 -8.36 -4.56
C PHE A 120 9.96 -8.85 -3.13
N ASP A 121 9.77 -7.93 -2.19
CA ASP A 121 9.84 -8.22 -0.77
C ASP A 121 8.43 -8.44 -0.20
N LEU A 122 8.34 -9.23 0.86
CA LEU A 122 7.09 -9.52 1.55
C LEU A 122 7.06 -8.88 2.94
N GLY A 123 5.84 -8.77 3.46
CA GLY A 123 5.56 -8.39 4.83
C GLY A 123 4.28 -9.03 5.33
N GLY A 124 3.78 -8.50 6.45
CA GLY A 124 2.51 -8.94 7.00
C GLY A 124 2.06 -8.14 8.20
N LEU A 125 0.77 -8.27 8.49
CA LEU A 125 0.06 -7.59 9.57
C LEU A 125 -0.41 -8.61 10.60
N ALA A 126 0.01 -8.43 11.85
CA ALA A 126 -0.62 -9.07 13.01
C ALA A 126 -1.77 -8.21 13.51
N VAL A 127 -2.92 -8.80 13.81
CA VAL A 127 -4.11 -8.10 14.32
C VAL A 127 -4.42 -8.64 15.71
N ALA A 128 -4.50 -7.76 16.71
CA ALA A 128 -4.93 -8.09 18.06
C ALA A 128 -6.29 -7.46 18.35
N LYS A 129 -7.23 -8.26 18.87
CA LYS A 129 -8.51 -7.75 19.36
C LYS A 129 -8.41 -7.45 20.85
N ARG A 130 -8.96 -6.31 21.27
CA ARG A 130 -9.12 -5.92 22.67
C ARG A 130 -10.59 -5.62 22.96
N LEU A 131 -11.08 -6.08 24.10
CA LEU A 131 -12.43 -5.78 24.58
C LEU A 131 -12.31 -4.78 25.74
N ASP A 132 -13.15 -3.75 25.73
CA ASP A 132 -13.07 -2.64 26.69
C ASP A 132 -14.45 -2.27 27.25
N GLY A 133 -14.45 -1.53 28.35
CA GLY A 133 -15.65 -1.10 29.05
C GLY A 133 -16.24 -2.14 30.01
N GLU A 134 -17.23 -1.71 30.79
CA GLU A 134 -17.85 -2.54 31.84
C GLU A 134 -18.60 -3.76 31.27
N GLY A 135 -19.05 -3.69 30.02
CA GLY A 135 -19.74 -4.78 29.32
C GLY A 135 -18.84 -5.84 28.71
N ALA A 136 -17.51 -5.62 28.63
CA ALA A 136 -16.58 -6.46 27.87
C ALA A 136 -16.64 -7.96 28.20
N ALA A 137 -16.79 -8.32 29.48
CA ALA A 137 -16.85 -9.72 29.92
C ALA A 137 -18.03 -10.51 29.30
N GLY A 138 -19.05 -9.83 28.78
CA GLY A 138 -20.16 -10.46 28.07
C GLY A 138 -19.83 -10.90 26.64
N HIS A 139 -18.67 -10.50 26.10
CA HIS A 139 -18.28 -10.65 24.70
C HIS A 139 -17.00 -11.49 24.52
N GLU A 140 -16.52 -12.17 25.56
CA GLU A 140 -15.29 -12.99 25.51
C GLU A 140 -15.40 -14.18 24.53
N ASP A 141 -16.61 -14.65 24.26
CA ASP A 141 -16.90 -15.76 23.33
C ASP A 141 -17.41 -15.29 21.95
N ASP A 142 -17.57 -13.98 21.75
CA ASP A 142 -18.06 -13.42 20.49
C ASP A 142 -17.00 -13.56 19.39
N VAL A 143 -17.48 -13.64 18.15
CA VAL A 143 -16.65 -13.70 16.95
C VAL A 143 -16.75 -12.37 16.22
N PHE A 144 -15.62 -11.68 16.13
CA PHE A 144 -15.46 -10.43 15.39
C PHE A 144 -14.88 -10.72 14.01
N THR A 145 -15.20 -9.88 13.02
CA THR A 145 -14.67 -10.02 11.66
C THR A 145 -13.97 -8.76 11.22
N VAL A 146 -12.74 -8.92 10.72
CA VAL A 146 -11.97 -7.86 10.09
C VAL A 146 -11.76 -8.18 8.61
N ASP A 147 -11.70 -7.14 7.79
CA ASP A 147 -11.46 -7.17 6.35
C ASP A 147 -10.23 -6.34 6.00
N LEU A 148 -9.38 -6.86 5.13
CA LEU A 148 -8.19 -6.19 4.64
C LEU A 148 -8.26 -6.02 3.13
N ALA A 149 -8.22 -4.77 2.68
CA ALA A 149 -8.05 -4.42 1.27
C ALA A 149 -6.68 -3.79 1.06
N CYS A 150 -5.94 -4.24 0.05
CA CYS A 150 -4.62 -3.71 -0.30
C CYS A 150 -4.54 -3.38 -1.79
N THR A 151 -3.79 -2.34 -2.12
CA THR A 151 -3.43 -1.98 -3.50
C THR A 151 -1.92 -1.83 -3.64
N LEU A 152 -1.36 -2.31 -4.74
CA LEU A 152 0.05 -2.16 -5.10
C LEU A 152 0.13 -1.57 -6.50
N ALA A 153 0.86 -0.45 -6.66
CA ALA A 153 0.98 0.27 -7.92
C ALA A 153 -0.37 0.54 -8.62
N GLY A 154 -1.43 0.82 -7.84
CA GLY A 154 -2.78 1.09 -8.34
C GLY A 154 -3.65 -0.14 -8.65
N SER A 155 -3.13 -1.36 -8.48
CA SER A 155 -3.88 -2.61 -8.69
C SER A 155 -4.26 -3.26 -7.37
N ALA A 156 -5.43 -3.90 -7.30
CA ALA A 156 -5.85 -4.65 -6.12
C ALA A 156 -4.96 -5.87 -5.91
N VAL A 157 -4.53 -6.09 -4.67
CA VAL A 157 -3.75 -7.26 -4.27
C VAL A 157 -4.70 -8.40 -3.89
N ASP A 158 -4.45 -9.60 -4.42
CA ASP A 158 -5.11 -10.81 -3.92
C ASP A 158 -4.50 -11.19 -2.57
N ILE A 159 -5.31 -11.12 -1.50
CA ILE A 159 -4.84 -11.34 -0.14
C ILE A 159 -4.69 -12.84 0.10
N PRO A 160 -3.49 -13.36 0.42
CA PRO A 160 -3.30 -14.77 0.71
C PRO A 160 -4.23 -15.25 1.83
N GLY A 161 -5.03 -16.28 1.55
CA GLY A 161 -6.05 -16.80 2.47
C GLY A 161 -7.36 -16.00 2.51
N GLY A 162 -7.53 -14.99 1.65
CA GLY A 162 -8.71 -14.12 1.58
C GLY A 162 -8.61 -12.86 2.44
N PRO A 163 -9.44 -11.83 2.16
CA PRO A 163 -9.38 -10.53 2.82
C PRO A 163 -10.01 -10.53 4.22
N GLU A 164 -10.95 -11.44 4.49
CA GLU A 164 -11.62 -11.54 5.79
C GLU A 164 -10.88 -12.45 6.77
N ARG A 165 -10.82 -12.04 8.04
CA ARG A 165 -10.36 -12.85 9.16
C ARG A 165 -11.35 -12.74 10.31
N THR A 166 -11.55 -13.83 11.02
CA THR A 166 -12.33 -13.84 12.25
C THR A 166 -11.43 -13.90 13.47
N VAL A 167 -11.85 -13.26 14.56
CA VAL A 167 -11.16 -13.26 15.86
C VAL A 167 -12.19 -13.52 16.95
N THR A 168 -11.94 -14.50 17.83
CA THR A 168 -12.80 -14.76 18.99
C THR A 168 -12.26 -14.06 20.23
N GLY A 169 -13.11 -13.31 20.93
CA GLY A 169 -12.74 -12.58 22.15
C GLY A 169 -11.52 -11.68 21.96
N GLU A 170 -10.62 -11.64 22.95
CA GLU A 170 -9.30 -10.98 22.86
C GLU A 170 -8.26 -11.83 22.10
N GLY A 171 -8.67 -12.35 20.95
CA GLY A 171 -7.84 -13.19 20.10
C GLY A 171 -6.91 -12.42 19.17
N THR A 172 -6.27 -13.17 18.26
CA THR A 172 -5.41 -12.62 17.22
C THR A 172 -5.73 -13.21 15.85
N ALA A 173 -5.44 -12.45 14.80
CA ALA A 173 -5.42 -12.89 13.42
C ALA A 173 -4.14 -12.38 12.73
N ALA A 174 -3.82 -12.93 11.57
CA ALA A 174 -2.66 -12.48 10.79
C ALA A 174 -2.97 -12.48 9.29
N TYR A 175 -2.35 -11.52 8.61
CA TYR A 175 -2.23 -11.45 7.17
C TYR A 175 -0.74 -11.54 6.84
N THR A 176 -0.33 -12.62 6.19
CA THR A 176 1.09 -12.92 5.93
C THR A 176 1.35 -13.00 4.43
N GLY A 177 2.57 -12.69 4.01
CA GLY A 177 2.93 -12.76 2.59
C GLY A 177 2.27 -11.66 1.76
N LEU A 178 2.01 -10.51 2.37
CA LEU A 178 1.55 -9.32 1.67
C LEU A 178 2.75 -8.70 0.93
N PRO A 179 2.57 -8.12 -0.27
CA PRO A 179 3.66 -7.45 -0.96
C PRO A 179 4.07 -6.19 -0.19
N ALA A 180 5.36 -6.06 0.11
CA ALA A 180 5.89 -4.87 0.75
C ALA A 180 5.63 -3.64 -0.12
N GLY A 181 5.32 -2.50 0.50
CA GLY A 181 4.95 -1.28 -0.20
C GLY A 181 3.48 -1.22 -0.65
N ALA A 182 2.69 -2.28 -0.45
CA ALA A 182 1.25 -2.22 -0.69
C ALA A 182 0.57 -1.26 0.29
N GLU A 183 -0.33 -0.44 -0.23
CA GLU A 183 -1.18 0.46 0.55
C GLU A 183 -2.44 -0.29 0.95
N CYS A 184 -2.63 -0.49 2.26
CA CYS A 184 -3.69 -1.33 2.81
C CYS A 184 -4.62 -0.53 3.73
N THR A 185 -5.86 -0.98 3.82
CA THR A 185 -6.85 -0.52 4.82
C THR A 185 -7.46 -1.73 5.52
N LEU A 186 -7.21 -1.85 6.82
CA LEU A 186 -7.90 -2.79 7.70
C LEU A 186 -9.22 -2.16 8.19
N THR A 187 -10.30 -2.93 8.18
CA THR A 187 -11.62 -2.51 8.69
C THR A 187 -12.19 -3.62 9.58
N GLU A 188 -12.79 -3.27 10.71
CA GLU A 188 -13.67 -4.19 11.42
C GLU A 188 -15.08 -4.08 10.85
N ILE A 189 -15.59 -5.19 10.31
CA ILE A 189 -16.88 -5.24 9.60
C ILE A 189 -17.98 -5.90 10.44
N ASP A 190 -17.60 -6.58 11.53
CA ASP A 190 -18.51 -7.06 12.57
C ASP A 190 -17.88 -6.84 13.95
N ASP A 191 -18.43 -5.87 14.68
CA ASP A 191 -17.94 -5.40 15.98
C ASP A 191 -18.69 -6.00 17.17
N GLY A 192 -19.63 -6.93 16.93
CA GLY A 192 -20.44 -7.53 18.00
C GLY A 192 -21.37 -6.54 18.71
N GLY A 193 -21.71 -5.41 18.06
CA GLY A 193 -22.62 -4.41 18.62
C GLY A 193 -21.96 -3.51 19.67
N ALA A 194 -20.68 -3.19 19.49
CA ALA A 194 -19.93 -2.29 20.35
C ALA A 194 -20.54 -0.87 20.37
N ASP A 195 -20.48 -0.19 21.52
CA ASP A 195 -20.88 1.23 21.61
C ASP A 195 -19.86 2.15 20.96
N ARG A 196 -18.58 1.76 21.03
CA ARG A 196 -17.44 2.50 20.46
C ARG A 196 -16.40 1.53 19.93
N THR A 197 -15.85 1.83 18.75
CA THR A 197 -14.74 1.11 18.14
C THR A 197 -13.53 2.02 18.01
N ALA A 198 -12.33 1.44 18.15
CA ALA A 198 -11.09 2.13 17.84
C ALA A 198 -10.16 1.16 17.11
N LEU A 199 -9.46 1.67 16.11
CA LEU A 199 -8.52 0.90 15.31
C LEU A 199 -7.21 1.68 15.25
N SER A 200 -6.09 0.99 15.42
CA SER A 200 -4.76 1.54 15.19
C SER A 200 -3.87 0.54 14.46
N VAL A 201 -2.98 1.04 13.62
CA VAL A 201 -1.92 0.27 12.97
C VAL A 201 -0.58 0.92 13.25
N ASN A 202 0.37 0.16 13.78
CA ASN A 202 1.70 0.63 14.19
C ASN A 202 1.65 1.85 15.13
N GLY A 203 0.61 1.92 15.97
CA GLY A 203 0.36 3.02 16.90
C GLY A 203 -0.23 4.29 16.28
N ALA A 204 -0.49 4.32 14.97
CA ALA A 204 -1.25 5.40 14.32
C ALA A 204 -2.75 5.07 14.33
N GLU A 205 -3.60 6.07 14.61
CA GLU A 205 -5.06 5.89 14.57
C GLU A 205 -5.57 5.64 13.14
N GLY A 206 -6.54 4.73 13.02
CA GLY A 206 -7.11 4.29 11.76
C GLY A 206 -6.53 2.97 11.26
N GLY A 207 -7.11 2.46 10.17
CA GLY A 207 -6.73 1.17 9.56
C GLY A 207 -5.81 1.27 8.35
N ALA A 208 -5.46 2.47 7.91
CA ALA A 208 -4.64 2.70 6.73
C ALA A 208 -3.15 2.57 7.06
N PHE A 209 -2.42 1.79 6.26
CA PHE A 209 -0.97 1.62 6.41
C PHE A 209 -0.31 1.20 5.09
N THR A 210 1.01 1.28 5.04
CA THR A 210 1.82 0.69 3.96
C THR A 210 2.55 -0.52 4.52
N VAL A 211 2.45 -1.67 3.86
CA VAL A 211 3.09 -2.92 4.31
C VAL A 211 4.60 -2.73 4.37
N ALA A 212 5.19 -2.99 5.54
CA ALA A 212 6.64 -2.99 5.71
C ALA A 212 7.26 -4.28 5.15
N ALA A 213 8.47 -4.19 4.59
CA ALA A 213 9.26 -5.37 4.26
C ALA A 213 9.89 -5.96 5.53
N CYS A 214 9.81 -7.28 5.70
CA CYS A 214 10.44 -7.96 6.83
C CYS A 214 10.69 -9.45 6.58
N ASP A 215 11.71 -9.98 7.28
CA ASP A 215 12.08 -11.41 7.22
C ASP A 215 11.15 -12.31 8.07
N THR A 216 10.17 -11.72 8.75
CA THR A 216 9.18 -12.42 9.59
C THR A 216 7.81 -12.42 8.94
N ALA A 217 6.95 -13.36 9.33
CA ALA A 217 5.61 -13.48 8.76
C ALA A 217 4.73 -12.22 8.94
N THR A 218 4.98 -11.45 10.00
CA THR A 218 4.33 -10.16 10.28
C THR A 218 5.36 -9.18 10.85
N CYS A 219 5.25 -7.92 10.49
CA CYS A 219 6.06 -6.82 11.03
C CYS A 219 5.25 -5.55 11.29
N ASP A 220 4.09 -5.42 10.65
CA ASP A 220 3.08 -4.47 11.04
C ASP A 220 2.18 -5.08 12.13
N ALA A 221 1.66 -4.23 13.01
CA ALA A 221 0.76 -4.64 14.09
C ALA A 221 -0.45 -3.71 14.18
N ALA A 222 -1.65 -4.29 14.21
CA ALA A 222 -2.90 -3.59 14.44
C ALA A 222 -3.51 -3.96 15.80
N GLU A 223 -4.10 -2.97 16.46
CA GLU A 223 -4.99 -3.18 17.61
C GLU A 223 -6.40 -2.72 17.22
N VAL A 224 -7.37 -3.63 17.38
CA VAL A 224 -8.79 -3.39 17.14
C VAL A 224 -9.54 -3.48 18.45
N VAL A 225 -10.13 -2.38 18.91
CA VAL A 225 -10.74 -2.24 20.23
C VAL A 225 -12.24 -2.06 20.09
N ASN A 226 -13.02 -2.91 20.76
CA ASN A 226 -14.46 -2.70 20.93
C ASN A 226 -14.76 -2.39 22.39
N ALA A 227 -15.55 -1.34 22.63
CA ALA A 227 -15.96 -0.94 23.95
C ALA A 227 -17.47 -1.04 24.12
N TRP A 228 -17.91 -1.65 25.22
CA TRP A 228 -19.30 -1.69 25.66
C TRP A 228 -19.42 -0.94 26.98
N ASP A 229 -20.09 0.21 26.92
CA ASP A 229 -20.31 1.05 28.08
C ASP A 229 -21.41 0.41 28.95
N GLY A 230 -21.17 0.32 30.26
CA GLY A 230 -22.18 -0.20 31.18
C GLY A 230 -23.46 0.65 31.15
N ALA A 231 -24.56 0.09 31.64
CA ALA A 231 -25.81 0.83 31.74
C ALA A 231 -25.58 2.11 32.58
N VAL A 232 -25.52 3.26 31.91
CA VAL A 232 -25.53 4.56 32.58
C VAL A 232 -26.89 4.74 33.24
N LEU A 233 -27.00 4.31 34.51
CA LEU A 233 -28.10 4.75 35.35
C LEU A 233 -27.97 6.26 35.43
N SER A 234 -28.82 6.98 34.69
CA SER A 234 -28.98 8.41 34.90
C SER A 234 -29.28 8.60 36.38
N VAL A 235 -28.36 9.25 37.09
CA VAL A 235 -28.59 9.74 38.45
C VAL A 235 -29.68 10.82 38.33
N THR A 236 -30.92 10.38 38.23
CA THR A 236 -32.09 11.16 38.65
C THR A 236 -32.36 10.80 40.10
N GLY A 237 -31.34 10.95 40.93
CA GLY A 237 -31.49 10.99 42.38
C GLY A 237 -32.31 12.23 42.71
N ALA A 238 -33.64 12.15 42.61
CA ALA A 238 -34.52 13.12 43.22
C ALA A 238 -34.22 13.08 44.72
N ASP A 239 -33.56 14.13 45.22
CA ASP A 239 -33.28 14.31 46.63
C ASP A 239 -34.62 14.35 47.39
N LEU A 240 -35.11 13.19 47.86
CA LEU A 240 -36.37 13.07 48.61
C LEU A 240 -36.38 13.95 49.88
N ARG A 241 -35.21 14.42 50.32
CA ARG A 241 -35.05 15.41 51.39
C ARG A 241 -35.70 16.75 51.05
N SER A 242 -35.62 17.20 49.80
CA SER A 242 -36.25 18.46 49.35
C SER A 242 -37.77 18.31 49.17
N ALA A 243 -38.23 17.14 48.71
CA ALA A 243 -39.66 16.82 48.63
C ALA A 243 -40.33 16.70 50.02
N ALA A 244 -39.65 16.09 50.99
CA ALA A 244 -40.15 15.96 52.37
C ALA A 244 -40.22 17.31 53.10
N ALA A 245 -39.25 18.21 52.88
CA ALA A 245 -39.26 19.55 53.46
C ALA A 245 -40.42 20.42 52.94
N ALA A 246 -40.74 20.32 51.64
CA ALA A 246 -41.88 21.04 51.05
C ALA A 246 -43.22 20.56 51.63
N ALA A 247 -43.40 19.25 51.83
CA ALA A 247 -44.62 18.69 52.42
C ALA A 247 -44.85 19.16 53.86
N LEU A 248 -43.79 19.30 54.67
CA LEU A 248 -43.89 19.78 56.04
C LEU A 248 -44.28 21.27 56.12
N VAL A 249 -43.77 22.11 55.21
CA VAL A 249 -44.13 23.53 55.14
C VAL A 249 -45.61 23.72 54.77
N PHE A 250 -46.15 22.92 53.84
CA PHE A 250 -47.57 22.97 53.50
C PHE A 250 -48.48 22.52 54.65
N LEU A 251 -48.07 21.52 55.44
CA LEU A 251 -48.82 21.08 56.63
C LEU A 251 -48.84 22.15 57.72
N ILE A 252 -47.70 22.83 57.96
CA ILE A 252 -47.61 23.91 58.96
C ILE A 252 -48.41 25.15 58.51
N ALA A 253 -48.32 25.53 57.23
CA ALA A 253 -49.10 26.64 56.69
C ALA A 253 -50.61 26.37 56.71
N GLY A 254 -51.03 25.14 56.38
CA GLY A 254 -52.43 24.72 56.45
C GLY A 254 -52.99 24.74 57.88
N ALA A 255 -52.20 24.27 58.86
CA ALA A 255 -52.59 24.33 60.27
C ALA A 255 -52.69 25.79 60.80
N GLY A 256 -51.79 26.68 60.36
CA GLY A 256 -51.83 28.10 60.71
C GLY A 256 -53.08 28.83 60.19
N LEU A 257 -53.50 28.53 58.96
CA LEU A 257 -54.71 29.10 58.36
C LEU A 257 -56.00 28.63 59.06
N LEU A 258 -56.08 27.36 59.45
CA LEU A 258 -57.22 26.82 60.21
C LEU A 258 -57.34 27.43 61.61
N LEU A 259 -56.21 27.68 62.28
CA LEU A 259 -56.17 28.35 63.59
C LEU A 259 -56.52 29.84 63.50
N ALA A 260 -56.13 30.52 62.42
CA ALA A 260 -56.49 31.92 62.18
C ALA A 260 -57.99 32.10 61.85
N ALA A 261 -58.58 31.16 61.11
CA ALA A 261 -60.02 31.17 60.81
C ALA A 261 -60.89 30.96 62.07
N ARG A 262 -60.45 30.13 63.02
CA ARG A 262 -61.16 29.89 64.30
C ARG A 262 -61.15 31.05 65.28
N ARG A 263 -60.25 32.03 65.13
CA ARG A 263 -60.17 33.23 65.99
C ARG A 263 -61.03 34.40 65.51
N ARG A 264 -61.66 34.30 64.34
CA ARG A 264 -62.49 35.36 63.73
C ARG A 264 -63.99 35.01 63.67
N ALA A 265 -64.43 33.97 64.37
CA ALA A 265 -65.84 33.59 64.53
C ALA A 265 -66.26 33.80 65.99
#